data_AF-A0A2L2TIJ8-F1
#
_entry.id   AF-A0A2L2TIJ8-F1
#
_cell.length_a   1.000
_cell.length_b   1.000
_cell.length_c   1.000
_cell.angle_alpha   90.00
_cell.angle_beta   90.00
_cell.angle_gamma   90.00
#
_symmetry.space_group_name_H-M   'P 1'
#
loop_
_entity.id
_entity.type
_entity.pdbx_description
1 polymer ?
#
loop_
_entity_poly.entity_id
_entity_poly.type
_entity_poly.pdbx_seq_one_letter_code
_entity_poly.pdbx_strand_id
1 'polypeptide(L)'
;MPKNRPSQQKRNEAKYAELAQSRNEMELQKHENAKAVADNDDLDFGAKIDQLAKIRGWFSGSTTTLDQYLVGTLTLAQTVDNIGKPIDEAYSTADFGRQYFEQESCARTQRGFYTPEKALELWGPEEEYPEPQGELDPAKSTEAQLWQLWLSILHASKRIPYSDEEQQQKLVDLVKAFKARPNPPPPEPMTVPLKRSWIWESDKLWTDLLVLGISVSETFNDVCGCGAAWLWAEQRACENLFAFMARLTSNGIDLSRIGVSCVTALERNPSPGYRPFPAPPVSEVLSYDVTCAALWTIMAGKEVFGKYPDTRDERDIQVVDKIIALRDNDLPWNRSLKKYKGRARWETARKEFARRRFEEESSNKDLSVDARELAAKAAQAIVPLIWLNGQKAE
;
A
#
# COMPACT_ATOMS: atom_id res chain seq x y z
N MET A 1 -50.63 -16.24 25.06
CA MET A 1 -49.28 -15.97 24.51
C MET A 1 -48.48 -17.28 24.52
N PRO A 2 -47.87 -17.71 23.41
CA PRO A 2 -47.20 -19.00 23.36
C PRO A 2 -45.97 -18.98 24.28
N LYS A 3 -45.95 -19.86 25.28
CA LYS A 3 -44.92 -19.95 26.35
C LYS A 3 -43.55 -20.47 25.87
N ASN A 4 -43.35 -20.71 24.58
CA ASN A 4 -42.17 -21.39 24.03
C ASN A 4 -41.36 -20.56 23.00
N ARG A 5 -41.60 -19.25 22.85
CA ARG A 5 -40.78 -18.44 21.93
C ARG A 5 -39.41 -18.15 22.56
N PRO A 6 -38.29 -18.54 21.94
CA PRO A 6 -36.97 -18.21 22.45
C PRO A 6 -36.80 -16.69 22.58
N SER A 7 -36.04 -16.25 23.59
CA SER A 7 -35.74 -14.82 23.78
C SER A 7 -35.11 -14.23 22.51
N GLN A 8 -35.30 -12.93 22.29
CA GLN A 8 -34.71 -12.23 21.14
C GLN A 8 -33.18 -12.41 21.11
N GLN A 9 -32.54 -12.39 22.29
CA GLN A 9 -31.12 -12.66 22.44
C GLN A 9 -30.74 -14.04 21.89
N LYS A 10 -31.43 -15.13 22.29
CA LYS A 10 -31.14 -16.48 21.80
C LYS A 10 -31.36 -16.63 20.29
N ARG A 11 -32.37 -15.95 19.74
CA ARG A 11 -32.61 -15.95 18.28
C ARG A 11 -31.51 -15.19 17.53
N ASN A 12 -31.04 -14.07 18.09
CA ASN A 12 -29.93 -13.32 17.51
C ASN A 12 -28.63 -14.13 17.58
N GLU A 13 -28.33 -14.75 18.73
CA GLU A 13 -27.17 -15.64 18.91
C GLU A 13 -27.17 -16.78 17.88
N ALA A 14 -28.31 -17.46 17.71
CA ALA A 14 -28.45 -18.53 16.71
C ALA A 14 -28.25 -18.01 15.27
N LYS A 15 -28.86 -16.87 14.93
CA LYS A 15 -28.70 -16.23 13.61
C LYS A 15 -27.24 -15.85 13.35
N TYR A 16 -26.54 -15.29 14.35
CA TYR A 16 -25.14 -14.93 14.20
C TYR A 16 -24.22 -16.16 14.14
N ALA A 17 -24.55 -17.24 14.84
CA ALA A 17 -23.83 -18.50 14.74
C ALA A 17 -23.96 -19.13 13.34
N GLU A 18 -25.17 -19.15 12.77
CA GLU A 18 -25.42 -19.65 11.41
C GLU A 18 -24.69 -18.81 10.35
N LEU A 19 -24.74 -17.48 10.47
CA LEU A 19 -23.98 -16.58 9.60
C LEU A 19 -22.46 -16.77 9.73
N ALA A 20 -21.96 -16.99 10.95
CA ALA A 20 -20.55 -17.25 11.18
C ALA A 20 -20.11 -18.59 10.57
N GLN A 21 -20.93 -19.64 10.69
CA GLN A 21 -20.67 -20.93 10.08
C GLN A 21 -20.66 -20.84 8.55
N SER A 22 -21.70 -20.28 7.95
CA SER A 22 -21.79 -20.10 6.50
C SER A 22 -20.63 -19.29 5.94
N ARG A 23 -20.20 -18.25 6.67
CA ARG A 23 -19.01 -17.50 6.31
C ARG A 23 -17.74 -18.34 6.38
N ASN A 24 -17.53 -19.10 7.46
CA ASN A 24 -16.34 -19.95 7.59
C ASN A 24 -16.26 -21.00 6.49
N GLU A 25 -17.40 -21.59 6.10
CA GLU A 25 -17.47 -22.53 4.97
C GLU A 25 -17.08 -21.86 3.65
N MET A 26 -17.55 -20.63 3.41
CA MET A 26 -17.16 -19.85 2.23
C MET A 26 -15.67 -19.50 2.22
N GLU A 27 -15.11 -19.05 3.34
CA GLU A 27 -13.69 -18.73 3.46
C GLU A 27 -12.82 -19.99 3.32
N LEU A 28 -13.27 -21.13 3.85
CA LEU A 28 -12.61 -22.42 3.67
C LEU A 28 -12.58 -22.82 2.21
N GLN A 29 -13.72 -22.76 1.51
CA GLN A 29 -13.78 -23.09 0.09
C GLN A 29 -12.88 -22.18 -0.74
N LYS A 30 -12.86 -20.87 -0.45
CA LYS A 30 -11.94 -19.92 -1.11
C LYS A 30 -10.49 -20.28 -0.82
N HIS A 31 -10.16 -20.65 0.42
CA HIS A 31 -8.82 -21.07 0.79
C HIS A 31 -8.39 -22.34 0.06
N GLU A 32 -9.23 -23.38 0.01
CA GLU A 32 -8.91 -24.62 -0.70
C GLU A 32 -8.71 -24.39 -2.21
N ASN A 33 -9.55 -23.55 -2.82
CA ASN A 33 -9.37 -23.16 -4.22
C ASN A 33 -8.04 -22.42 -4.43
N ALA A 34 -7.70 -21.47 -3.54
CA ALA A 34 -6.43 -20.75 -3.60
C ALA A 34 -5.23 -21.69 -3.38
N LYS A 35 -5.37 -22.66 -2.47
CA LYS A 35 -4.35 -23.67 -2.19
C LYS A 35 -4.10 -24.56 -3.41
N ALA A 36 -5.16 -25.01 -4.09
CA ALA A 36 -5.02 -25.78 -5.32
C ALA A 36 -4.25 -25.02 -6.41
N VAL A 37 -4.40 -23.70 -6.51
CA VAL A 37 -3.61 -22.85 -7.41
C VAL A 37 -2.16 -22.73 -6.93
N ALA A 38 -1.95 -22.47 -5.63
CA ALA A 38 -0.62 -22.30 -5.06
C ALA A 38 0.24 -23.57 -5.22
N ASP A 39 -0.37 -24.74 -5.03
CA ASP A 39 0.26 -26.06 -5.10
C ASP A 39 0.34 -26.61 -6.54
N ASN A 40 -0.16 -25.87 -7.55
CA ASN A 40 -0.12 -26.32 -8.95
C ASN A 40 1.25 -26.02 -9.58
N ASP A 41 2.06 -27.05 -9.79
CA ASP A 41 3.41 -26.93 -10.38
C ASP A 41 3.43 -26.65 -11.89
N ASP A 42 2.30 -26.80 -12.59
CA ASP A 42 2.19 -26.47 -14.02
C ASP A 42 2.07 -24.95 -14.27
N LEU A 43 1.81 -24.17 -13.21
CA LEU A 43 1.72 -22.71 -13.28
C LEU A 43 3.04 -22.08 -12.86
N ASP A 44 3.53 -21.14 -13.67
CA ASP A 44 4.58 -20.24 -13.20
C ASP A 44 4.08 -19.32 -12.08
N PHE A 45 5.01 -18.70 -11.37
CA PHE A 45 4.68 -17.87 -10.21
C PHE A 45 3.75 -16.70 -10.56
N GLY A 46 3.96 -16.03 -11.70
CA GLY A 46 3.11 -14.93 -12.14
C GLY A 46 1.68 -15.38 -12.43
N ALA A 47 1.52 -16.52 -13.09
CA ALA A 47 0.22 -17.13 -13.37
C ALA A 47 -0.51 -17.56 -12.08
N LYS A 48 0.22 -18.05 -11.06
CA LYS A 48 -0.34 -18.30 -9.72
C LYS A 48 -0.90 -17.02 -9.12
N ILE A 49 -0.15 -15.92 -9.16
CA ILE A 49 -0.57 -14.63 -8.61
C ILE A 49 -1.82 -14.11 -9.33
N ASP A 50 -1.91 -14.23 -10.66
CA ASP A 50 -3.09 -13.82 -11.42
C ASP A 50 -4.35 -14.61 -11.06
N GLN A 51 -4.22 -15.92 -10.83
CA GLN A 51 -5.34 -16.75 -10.39
C GLN A 51 -5.73 -16.49 -8.93
N LEU A 52 -4.75 -16.30 -8.04
CA LEU A 52 -4.99 -15.95 -6.64
C LEU A 52 -5.71 -14.59 -6.53
N ALA A 53 -5.32 -13.60 -7.33
CA ALA A 53 -5.97 -12.30 -7.39
C ALA A 53 -7.47 -12.42 -7.70
N LYS A 54 -7.85 -13.31 -8.64
CA LYS A 54 -9.26 -13.56 -8.97
C LYS A 54 -10.02 -14.25 -7.84
N ILE A 55 -9.40 -15.22 -7.16
CA ILE A 55 -10.03 -15.96 -6.06
C ILE A 55 -10.24 -15.06 -4.83
N ARG A 56 -9.26 -14.21 -4.53
CA ARG A 56 -9.28 -13.29 -3.37
C ARG A 56 -10.00 -11.98 -3.65
N GLY A 57 -10.17 -11.61 -4.91
CA GLY A 57 -10.69 -10.30 -5.30
C GLY A 57 -9.68 -9.19 -5.04
N TRP A 58 -8.40 -9.44 -5.31
CA TRP A 58 -7.36 -8.42 -5.17
C TRP A 58 -7.58 -7.28 -6.14
N PHE A 59 -7.20 -6.08 -5.73
CA PHE A 59 -7.20 -4.92 -6.59
C PHE A 59 -6.18 -5.12 -7.72
N SER A 60 -6.68 -5.15 -8.95
CA SER A 60 -5.87 -5.26 -10.16
C SER A 60 -6.44 -4.41 -11.28
N GLY A 61 -5.56 -3.92 -12.15
CA GLY A 61 -5.92 -3.31 -13.42
C GLY A 61 -5.45 -4.17 -14.59
N SER A 62 -5.83 -3.80 -15.80
CA SER A 62 -5.34 -4.46 -17.02
C SER A 62 -3.81 -4.37 -17.12
N THR A 63 -3.12 -5.51 -17.19
CA THR A 63 -1.65 -5.56 -17.31
C THR A 63 -1.15 -5.68 -18.75
N THR A 64 -2.01 -5.77 -19.76
CA THR A 64 -1.62 -6.11 -21.14
C THR A 64 -0.46 -5.26 -21.69
N THR A 65 -0.53 -3.94 -21.56
CA THR A 65 0.53 -3.03 -22.04
C THR A 65 1.78 -3.12 -21.16
N LEU A 66 1.62 -3.33 -19.84
CA LEU A 66 2.74 -3.54 -18.93
C LEU A 66 3.47 -4.86 -19.23
N ASP A 67 2.75 -5.93 -19.53
CA ASP A 67 3.32 -7.23 -19.84
C ASP A 67 4.18 -7.15 -21.11
N GLN A 68 3.69 -6.46 -22.15
CA GLN A 68 4.47 -6.17 -23.35
C GLN A 68 5.73 -5.36 -23.06
N TYR A 69 5.68 -4.42 -22.11
CA TYR A 69 6.86 -3.67 -21.68
C TYR A 69 7.87 -4.54 -20.92
N LEU A 70 7.41 -5.34 -19.95
CA LEU A 70 8.27 -6.18 -19.11
C LEU A 70 9.04 -7.22 -19.92
N VAL A 71 8.41 -7.79 -20.96
CA VAL A 71 9.05 -8.72 -21.91
C VAL A 71 9.82 -8.02 -23.03
N GLY A 72 9.87 -6.68 -23.05
CA GLY A 72 10.66 -5.88 -24.00
C GLY A 72 10.05 -5.71 -25.39
N THR A 73 8.77 -6.05 -25.58
CA THR A 73 8.04 -5.79 -26.84
C THR A 73 7.75 -4.30 -27.03
N LEU A 74 7.43 -3.59 -25.94
CA LEU A 74 7.29 -2.14 -25.93
C LEU A 74 8.48 -1.49 -25.24
N THR A 75 8.92 -0.35 -25.77
CA THR A 75 9.89 0.52 -25.09
C THR A 75 9.22 1.31 -23.96
N LEU A 76 10.00 1.80 -22.99
CA LEU A 76 9.51 2.66 -21.91
C LEU A 76 8.69 3.84 -22.43
N ALA A 77 9.19 4.54 -23.46
CA ALA A 77 8.51 5.69 -24.05
C ALA A 77 7.16 5.31 -24.69
N GLN A 78 7.11 4.20 -25.44
CA GLN A 78 5.87 3.71 -26.05
C GLN A 78 4.85 3.30 -24.98
N THR A 79 5.29 2.63 -23.92
CA THR A 79 4.42 2.22 -22.81
C THR A 79 3.80 3.42 -22.12
N VAL A 80 4.61 4.42 -21.77
CA VAL A 80 4.14 5.67 -21.15
C VAL A 80 3.17 6.41 -22.07
N ASP A 81 3.44 6.48 -23.36
CA ASP A 81 2.55 7.14 -24.32
C ASP A 81 1.22 6.40 -24.52
N ASN A 82 1.27 5.08 -24.64
CA ASN A 82 0.08 4.25 -24.86
C ASN A 82 -0.90 4.35 -23.70
N ILE A 83 -0.39 4.41 -22.46
CA ILE A 83 -1.23 4.53 -21.27
C ILE A 83 -1.55 5.99 -20.93
N GLY A 84 -0.58 6.90 -21.08
CA GLY A 84 -0.70 8.29 -20.65
C GLY A 84 -1.60 9.14 -21.54
N LYS A 85 -1.59 8.95 -22.87
CA LYS A 85 -2.37 9.80 -23.79
C LYS A 85 -3.88 9.75 -23.55
N PRO A 86 -4.52 8.58 -23.38
CA PRO A 86 -5.94 8.51 -23.04
C PRO A 86 -6.29 9.19 -21.71
N ILE A 87 -5.37 9.18 -20.74
CA ILE A 87 -5.53 9.86 -19.44
C ILE A 87 -5.39 11.38 -19.62
N ASP A 88 -4.42 11.84 -20.41
CA ASP A 88 -4.21 13.26 -20.72
C ASP A 88 -5.45 13.86 -21.40
N GLU A 89 -6.04 13.13 -22.35
CA GLU A 89 -7.24 13.55 -23.07
C GLU A 89 -8.46 13.64 -22.14
N ALA A 90 -8.72 12.60 -21.34
CA ALA A 90 -9.80 12.62 -20.36
C ALA A 90 -9.61 13.77 -19.35
N TYR A 91 -8.38 13.97 -18.85
CA TYR A 91 -8.09 15.02 -17.89
C TYR A 91 -8.34 16.40 -18.48
N SER A 92 -7.82 16.67 -19.68
CA SER A 92 -7.90 17.99 -20.33
C SER A 92 -9.31 18.34 -20.78
N THR A 93 -10.19 17.35 -20.89
CA THR A 93 -11.58 17.54 -21.36
C THR A 93 -12.60 17.46 -20.22
N ALA A 94 -12.16 17.39 -18.96
CA ALA A 94 -13.03 17.17 -17.81
C ALA A 94 -13.90 15.91 -17.99
N ASP A 95 -13.26 14.80 -18.36
CA ASP A 95 -13.88 13.55 -18.78
C ASP A 95 -14.90 13.76 -19.91
N PHE A 96 -14.45 14.36 -21.00
CA PHE A 96 -15.29 14.66 -22.17
C PHE A 96 -16.53 15.49 -21.81
N GLY A 97 -16.36 16.43 -20.88
CA GLY A 97 -17.37 17.37 -20.38
C GLY A 97 -18.25 16.82 -19.25
N ARG A 98 -18.13 15.54 -18.89
CA ARG A 98 -18.95 14.92 -17.85
C ARG A 98 -18.73 15.54 -16.47
N GLN A 99 -17.50 15.86 -16.13
CA GLN A 99 -17.18 16.43 -14.81
C GLN A 99 -17.71 17.84 -14.64
N TYR A 100 -17.94 18.60 -15.71
CA TYR A 100 -18.64 19.87 -15.59
C TYR A 100 -20.06 19.69 -15.03
N PHE A 101 -20.81 18.73 -15.59
CA PHE A 101 -22.16 18.41 -15.13
C PHE A 101 -22.18 17.85 -13.70
N GLU A 102 -21.29 16.91 -13.38
CA GLU A 102 -21.27 16.24 -12.08
C GLU A 102 -20.85 17.19 -10.95
N GLN A 103 -19.79 17.96 -11.16
CA GLN A 103 -19.30 18.90 -10.15
C GLN A 103 -20.26 20.08 -9.96
N GLU A 104 -20.90 20.57 -11.03
CA GLU A 104 -21.93 21.60 -10.89
C GLU A 104 -23.21 21.07 -10.23
N SER A 105 -23.61 19.83 -10.50
CA SER A 105 -24.75 19.20 -9.81
C SER A 105 -24.49 19.03 -8.31
N CYS A 106 -23.25 18.65 -7.95
CA CYS A 106 -22.80 18.62 -6.57
C CYS A 106 -22.82 20.03 -5.95
N ALA A 107 -22.24 21.02 -6.62
CA ALA A 107 -22.20 22.41 -6.18
C ALA A 107 -23.60 22.99 -5.96
N ARG A 108 -24.55 22.78 -6.89
CA ARG A 108 -25.94 23.21 -6.77
C ARG A 108 -26.59 22.70 -5.49
N THR A 109 -26.38 21.42 -5.18
CA THR A 109 -26.87 20.82 -3.93
C THR A 109 -26.18 21.44 -2.71
N GLN A 110 -24.88 21.72 -2.80
CA GLN A 110 -24.09 22.26 -1.69
C GLN A 110 -24.38 23.75 -1.41
N ARG A 111 -24.67 24.58 -2.43
CA ARG A 111 -24.96 26.02 -2.26
C ARG A 111 -26.13 26.26 -1.29
N GLY A 112 -27.12 25.36 -1.25
CA GLY A 112 -28.26 25.45 -0.34
C GLY A 112 -27.94 25.35 1.16
N PHE A 113 -26.73 24.91 1.53
CA PHE A 113 -26.29 24.82 2.93
C PHE A 113 -25.56 26.07 3.44
N TYR A 114 -25.34 27.09 2.60
CA TYR A 114 -24.54 28.27 2.92
C TYR A 114 -25.34 29.56 2.71
N THR A 115 -24.88 30.67 3.29
CA THR A 115 -25.39 32.00 2.92
C THR A 115 -25.01 32.30 1.46
N PRO A 116 -25.76 33.16 0.74
CA PRO A 116 -25.48 33.47 -0.66
C PRO A 116 -24.02 33.91 -0.90
N GLU A 117 -23.46 34.74 -0.01
CA GLU A 117 -22.09 35.23 -0.12
C GLU A 117 -21.08 34.10 0.03
N LYS A 118 -21.30 33.20 1.00
CA LYS A 118 -20.42 32.05 1.24
C LYS A 118 -20.54 30.99 0.15
N ALA A 119 -21.75 30.80 -0.40
CA ALA A 119 -21.99 29.92 -1.53
C ALA A 119 -21.24 30.42 -2.78
N LEU A 120 -21.30 31.71 -3.08
CA LEU A 120 -20.57 32.33 -4.19
C LEU A 120 -19.05 32.23 -4.01
N GLU A 121 -18.55 32.45 -2.80
CA GLU A 121 -17.12 32.30 -2.47
C GLU A 121 -16.64 30.86 -2.68
N LEU A 122 -17.41 29.86 -2.24
CA LEU A 122 -17.01 28.45 -2.28
C LEU A 122 -17.21 27.79 -3.64
N TRP A 123 -18.28 28.13 -4.35
CA TRP A 123 -18.77 27.38 -5.51
C TRP A 123 -18.90 28.23 -6.78
N GLY A 124 -18.60 29.52 -6.71
CA GLY A 124 -18.84 30.43 -7.83
C GLY A 124 -20.33 30.63 -8.13
N PRO A 125 -20.65 31.41 -9.18
CA PRO A 125 -22.02 31.53 -9.66
C PRO A 125 -22.53 30.15 -10.11
N GLU A 126 -23.84 29.96 -10.03
CA GLU A 126 -24.47 28.78 -10.63
C GLU A 126 -24.41 28.89 -12.15
N GLU A 127 -23.94 27.83 -12.79
CA GLU A 127 -23.77 27.72 -14.24
C GLU A 127 -24.56 26.52 -14.77
N GLU A 128 -24.94 26.57 -16.05
CA GLU A 128 -25.69 25.48 -16.68
C GLU A 128 -24.77 24.65 -17.57
N TYR A 129 -24.37 23.48 -17.06
CA TYR A 129 -23.71 22.44 -17.84
C TYR A 129 -24.71 21.32 -18.11
N PRO A 130 -25.13 21.10 -19.36
CA PRO A 130 -26.10 20.05 -19.67
C PRO A 130 -25.47 18.67 -19.43
N GLU A 131 -26.30 17.70 -19.05
CA GLU A 131 -25.86 16.31 -18.96
C GLU A 131 -25.44 15.82 -20.37
N PRO A 132 -24.24 15.23 -20.52
CA PRO A 132 -23.82 14.66 -21.80
C PRO A 132 -24.80 13.57 -22.28
N GLN A 133 -25.20 13.61 -23.55
CA GLN A 133 -26.22 12.70 -24.12
C GLN A 133 -25.69 11.32 -24.55
N GLY A 134 -24.40 11.03 -24.35
CA GLY A 134 -23.77 9.75 -24.72
C GLY A 134 -23.84 8.69 -23.61
N GLU A 135 -23.77 7.41 -23.99
CA GLU A 135 -23.60 6.32 -23.02
C GLU A 135 -22.28 6.52 -22.26
N LEU A 136 -22.39 6.59 -20.93
CA LEU A 136 -21.24 6.74 -20.05
C LEU A 136 -20.41 5.47 -20.11
N ASP A 137 -19.13 5.61 -20.46
CA ASP A 137 -18.13 4.59 -20.20
C ASP A 137 -17.28 5.06 -19.01
N PRO A 138 -17.59 4.63 -17.76
CA PRO A 138 -16.86 5.06 -16.58
C PRO A 138 -15.38 4.72 -16.65
N ALA A 139 -15.01 3.67 -17.41
CA ALA A 139 -13.62 3.24 -17.57
C ALA A 139 -12.77 4.25 -18.35
N LYS A 140 -13.40 5.19 -19.06
CA LYS A 140 -12.72 6.29 -19.77
C LYS A 140 -12.55 7.55 -18.93
N SER A 141 -13.15 7.63 -17.74
CA SER A 141 -12.89 8.76 -16.84
C SER A 141 -11.42 8.79 -16.43
N THR A 142 -10.90 10.00 -16.21
CA THR A 142 -9.52 10.22 -15.77
C THR A 142 -9.24 9.43 -14.50
N GLU A 143 -10.15 9.51 -13.52
CA GLU A 143 -10.02 8.81 -12.25
C GLU A 143 -9.94 7.29 -12.47
N ALA A 144 -10.87 6.69 -13.23
CA ALA A 144 -10.87 5.24 -13.45
C ALA A 144 -9.60 4.77 -14.18
N GLN A 145 -9.12 5.52 -15.17
CA GLN A 145 -7.90 5.16 -15.89
C GLN A 145 -6.65 5.28 -15.00
N LEU A 146 -6.58 6.27 -14.10
CA LEU A 146 -5.50 6.36 -13.10
C LEU A 146 -5.54 5.18 -12.12
N TRP A 147 -6.73 4.79 -11.65
CA TRP A 147 -6.88 3.56 -10.84
C TRP A 147 -6.38 2.34 -11.59
N GLN A 148 -6.77 2.17 -12.87
CA GLN A 148 -6.30 1.05 -13.70
C GLN A 148 -4.77 1.07 -13.85
N LEU A 149 -4.16 2.23 -14.11
CA LEU A 149 -2.70 2.37 -14.21
C LEU A 149 -2.01 1.94 -12.92
N TRP A 150 -2.38 2.52 -11.78
CA TRP A 150 -1.64 2.25 -10.53
C TRP A 150 -1.90 0.85 -10.01
N LEU A 151 -3.13 0.35 -10.07
CA LEU A 151 -3.44 -1.02 -9.65
C LEU A 151 -2.81 -2.06 -10.58
N SER A 152 -2.68 -1.80 -11.89
CA SER A 152 -1.97 -2.70 -12.79
C SER A 152 -0.46 -2.76 -12.50
N ILE A 153 0.20 -1.62 -12.21
CA ILE A 153 1.62 -1.59 -11.80
C ILE A 153 1.81 -2.30 -10.45
N LEU A 154 0.97 -2.03 -9.46
CA LEU A 154 1.05 -2.66 -8.14
C LEU A 154 0.82 -4.17 -8.24
N HIS A 155 -0.16 -4.62 -9.02
CA HIS A 155 -0.38 -6.04 -9.29
C HIS A 155 0.78 -6.67 -10.06
N ALA A 156 1.33 -5.99 -11.06
CA ALA A 156 2.51 -6.46 -11.79
C ALA A 156 3.71 -6.67 -10.85
N SER A 157 3.91 -5.77 -9.88
CA SER A 157 4.99 -5.90 -8.90
C SER A 157 4.88 -7.15 -8.03
N LYS A 158 3.66 -7.64 -7.74
CA LYS A 158 3.44 -8.88 -6.99
C LYS A 158 3.97 -10.12 -7.74
N ARG A 159 3.92 -10.10 -9.08
CA ARG A 159 4.37 -11.21 -9.94
C ARG A 159 5.88 -11.32 -10.08
N ILE A 160 6.61 -10.22 -9.87
CA ILE A 160 8.07 -10.16 -10.06
C ILE A 160 8.77 -10.44 -8.72
N PRO A 161 9.54 -11.53 -8.59
CA PRO A 161 10.30 -11.80 -7.37
C PRO A 161 11.16 -10.60 -6.94
N TYR A 162 11.22 -10.29 -5.64
CA TYR A 162 12.03 -9.18 -5.12
C TYR A 162 13.54 -9.34 -5.42
N SER A 163 13.97 -10.57 -5.69
CA SER A 163 15.33 -10.92 -6.10
C SER A 163 15.63 -10.61 -7.57
N ASP A 164 14.60 -10.47 -8.41
CA ASP A 164 14.74 -10.02 -9.80
C ASP A 164 14.82 -8.50 -9.83
N GLU A 165 16.00 -7.99 -9.49
CA GLU A 165 16.26 -6.55 -9.39
C GLU A 165 16.04 -5.81 -10.71
N GLU A 166 16.35 -6.46 -11.84
CA GLU A 166 16.23 -5.85 -13.17
C GLU A 166 14.76 -5.61 -13.52
N GLN A 167 13.91 -6.63 -13.36
CA GLN A 167 12.47 -6.49 -13.65
C GLN A 167 11.78 -5.56 -12.64
N GLN A 168 12.17 -5.60 -11.36
CA GLN A 168 11.70 -4.64 -10.37
C GLN A 168 12.09 -3.19 -10.76
N GLN A 169 13.32 -2.99 -11.24
CA GLN A 169 13.79 -1.67 -11.67
C GLN A 169 13.06 -1.17 -12.91
N LYS A 170 12.67 -2.03 -13.86
CA LYS A 170 11.83 -1.63 -15.01
C LYS A 170 10.51 -1.00 -14.57
N LEU A 171 9.83 -1.57 -13.57
CA LEU A 171 8.61 -0.97 -13.02
C LEU A 171 8.88 0.37 -12.33
N VAL A 172 10.00 0.49 -11.60
CA VAL A 172 10.40 1.77 -10.98
C VAL A 172 10.64 2.85 -12.03
N ASP A 173 11.36 2.51 -13.11
CA ASP A 173 11.64 3.42 -14.22
C ASP A 173 10.36 3.84 -14.93
N LEU A 174 9.38 2.94 -15.05
CA LEU A 174 8.06 3.26 -15.58
C LEU A 174 7.33 4.31 -14.73
N VAL A 175 7.28 4.14 -13.40
CA VAL A 175 6.64 5.13 -12.51
C VAL A 175 7.37 6.47 -12.56
N LYS A 176 8.71 6.46 -12.62
CA LYS A 176 9.52 7.69 -12.78
C LYS A 176 9.23 8.38 -14.10
N ALA A 177 9.07 7.62 -15.18
CA ALA A 177 8.76 8.17 -16.50
C ALA A 177 7.35 8.80 -16.53
N PHE A 178 6.35 8.19 -15.87
CA PHE A 178 5.06 8.85 -15.65
C PHE A 178 5.22 10.13 -14.83
N LYS A 179 5.96 10.10 -13.70
CA LYS A 179 6.20 11.30 -12.87
C LYS A 179 6.83 12.45 -13.66
N ALA A 180 7.74 12.13 -14.58
CA ALA A 180 8.46 13.08 -15.41
C ALA A 180 7.68 13.54 -16.65
N ARG A 181 6.53 12.90 -16.96
CA ARG A 181 5.68 13.30 -18.08
C ARG A 181 5.15 14.72 -17.86
N PRO A 182 5.11 15.57 -18.91
CA PRO A 182 4.47 16.88 -18.79
C PRO A 182 3.02 16.77 -18.37
N ASN A 183 2.58 17.57 -17.40
CA ASN A 183 1.17 17.61 -17.04
C ASN A 183 0.34 18.12 -18.24
N PRO A 184 -0.79 17.47 -18.57
CA PRO A 184 -1.71 17.99 -19.58
C PRO A 184 -2.28 19.35 -19.16
N PRO A 185 -2.74 20.19 -20.10
CA PRO A 185 -3.41 21.43 -19.76
C PRO A 185 -4.68 21.15 -18.94
N PRO A 186 -5.04 22.04 -18.00
CA PRO A 186 -6.33 21.96 -17.32
C PRO A 186 -7.49 22.13 -18.32
N PRO A 187 -8.68 21.56 -18.01
CA PRO A 187 -9.90 21.86 -18.76
C PRO A 187 -10.19 23.35 -18.89
N GLU A 188 -10.66 23.74 -20.08
CA GLU A 188 -11.16 25.09 -20.35
C GLU A 188 -12.67 25.04 -20.63
N PRO A 189 -13.52 25.78 -19.86
CA PRO A 189 -13.16 26.61 -18.71
C PRO A 189 -12.91 25.78 -17.43
N MET A 190 -11.91 26.14 -16.63
CA MET A 190 -11.74 25.55 -15.29
C MET A 190 -12.73 26.19 -14.31
N THR A 191 -13.89 25.55 -14.10
CA THR A 191 -14.93 26.06 -13.18
C THR A 191 -14.51 25.93 -11.71
N VAL A 192 -15.09 26.75 -10.83
CA VAL A 192 -14.82 26.67 -9.38
C VAL A 192 -15.16 25.29 -8.81
N PRO A 193 -16.32 24.67 -9.11
CA PRO A 193 -16.60 23.30 -8.66
C PRO A 193 -15.60 22.27 -9.20
N LEU A 194 -15.22 22.37 -10.48
CA LEU A 194 -14.25 21.43 -11.05
C LEU A 194 -12.89 21.53 -10.38
N LYS A 195 -12.39 22.74 -10.13
CA LYS A 195 -11.12 22.96 -9.42
C LYS A 195 -11.14 22.48 -7.96
N ARG A 196 -12.30 22.17 -7.39
CA ARG A 196 -12.43 21.56 -6.06
C ARG A 196 -12.52 20.03 -6.10
N SER A 197 -12.71 19.44 -7.28
CA SER A 197 -12.61 18.00 -7.44
C SER A 197 -11.18 17.56 -7.20
N TRP A 198 -11.00 16.52 -6.40
CA TRP A 198 -9.69 16.02 -6.00
C TRP A 198 -8.77 15.63 -7.17
N ILE A 199 -9.35 15.36 -8.36
CA ILE A 199 -8.57 15.09 -9.57
C ILE A 199 -7.96 16.36 -10.17
N TRP A 200 -8.70 17.48 -10.18
CA TRP A 200 -8.27 18.74 -10.83
C TRP A 200 -7.72 19.78 -9.85
N GLU A 201 -7.87 19.56 -8.54
CA GLU A 201 -7.45 20.48 -7.48
C GLU A 201 -5.99 20.92 -7.62
N SER A 202 -5.08 19.99 -7.87
CA SER A 202 -3.65 20.29 -7.87
C SER A 202 -3.07 20.79 -9.20
N ASP A 203 -3.85 20.78 -10.29
CA ASP A 203 -3.36 21.02 -11.68
C ASP A 203 -2.15 20.19 -12.14
N LYS A 204 -1.78 19.13 -11.39
CA LYS A 204 -0.56 18.35 -11.60
C LYS A 204 -0.84 16.86 -11.60
N LEU A 205 -1.43 16.39 -12.70
CA LEU A 205 -1.77 14.98 -12.90
C LEU A 205 -0.58 14.02 -12.66
N TRP A 206 0.52 14.25 -13.36
CA TRP A 206 1.67 13.33 -13.41
C TRP A 206 2.70 13.62 -12.35
N THR A 207 3.02 14.91 -12.13
CA THR A 207 4.06 15.30 -11.17
C THR A 207 3.70 14.86 -9.75
N ASP A 208 2.42 14.94 -9.38
CA ASP A 208 1.92 14.53 -8.07
C ASP A 208 1.64 13.02 -7.98
N LEU A 209 1.73 12.29 -9.09
CA LEU A 209 1.36 10.87 -9.19
C LEU A 209 -0.05 10.65 -8.64
N LEU A 210 -1.00 11.45 -9.15
CA LEU A 210 -2.36 11.48 -8.65
C LEU A 210 -2.97 10.07 -8.61
N VAL A 211 -3.71 9.75 -7.55
CA VAL A 211 -4.28 8.43 -7.25
C VAL A 211 -3.27 7.36 -6.79
N LEU A 212 -1.95 7.46 -7.04
CA LEU A 212 -0.99 6.42 -6.64
C LEU A 212 -1.01 6.14 -5.14
N GLY A 213 -0.99 7.18 -4.30
CA GLY A 213 -0.95 7.01 -2.84
C GLY A 213 -2.18 6.31 -2.27
N ILE A 214 -3.37 6.58 -2.84
CA ILE A 214 -4.60 5.89 -2.43
C ILE A 214 -4.67 4.48 -3.03
N SER A 215 -4.18 4.26 -4.25
CA SER A 215 -4.02 2.90 -4.81
C SER A 215 -3.10 2.02 -3.99
N VAL A 216 -1.97 2.57 -3.52
CA VAL A 216 -1.09 1.88 -2.58
C VAL A 216 -1.86 1.55 -1.29
N SER A 217 -2.65 2.49 -0.77
CA SER A 217 -3.46 2.26 0.45
C SER A 217 -4.49 1.14 0.26
N GLU A 218 -5.19 1.11 -0.87
CA GLU A 218 -6.17 0.06 -1.19
C GLU A 218 -5.52 -1.33 -1.31
N THR A 219 -4.31 -1.42 -1.88
CA THR A 219 -3.62 -2.72 -1.98
C THR A 219 -3.20 -3.32 -0.64
N PHE A 220 -3.25 -2.58 0.48
CA PHE A 220 -3.14 -3.17 1.83
C PHE A 220 -4.35 -4.03 2.21
N ASN A 221 -5.49 -3.85 1.56
CA ASN A 221 -6.58 -4.80 1.70
C ASN A 221 -6.24 -6.16 1.09
N ASP A 222 -5.22 -6.24 0.24
CA ASP A 222 -4.79 -7.49 -0.41
C ASP A 222 -3.57 -8.14 0.24
N VAL A 223 -3.03 -7.59 1.34
CA VAL A 223 -1.85 -8.18 2.00
C VAL A 223 -2.24 -9.24 3.03
N CYS A 224 -1.26 -10.08 3.41
CA CYS A 224 -1.42 -11.08 4.46
C CYS A 224 -1.95 -10.45 5.76
N GLY A 225 -3.01 -11.03 6.31
CA GLY A 225 -3.66 -10.56 7.54
C GLY A 225 -4.78 -9.52 7.35
N CYS A 226 -5.07 -9.13 6.10
CA CYS A 226 -6.28 -8.38 5.74
C CYS A 226 -7.16 -9.18 4.76
N GLY A 227 -6.83 -9.17 3.46
CA GLY A 227 -7.61 -9.86 2.41
C GLY A 227 -6.84 -10.88 1.58
N ALA A 228 -5.50 -10.94 1.65
CA ALA A 228 -4.80 -12.18 1.32
C ALA A 228 -4.77 -13.11 2.53
N ALA A 229 -4.82 -14.42 2.27
CA ALA A 229 -4.52 -15.39 3.31
C ALA A 229 -2.99 -15.57 3.42
N TRP A 230 -2.58 -16.70 3.99
CA TRP A 230 -1.21 -16.96 4.38
C TRP A 230 -0.58 -18.08 3.55
N LEU A 231 -1.06 -18.38 2.34
CA LEU A 231 -0.37 -19.33 1.47
C LEU A 231 0.99 -18.77 1.05
N TRP A 232 1.96 -19.66 0.82
CA TRP A 232 3.32 -19.26 0.46
C TRP A 232 3.38 -18.28 -0.72
N ALA A 233 2.62 -18.54 -1.78
CA ALA A 233 2.56 -17.66 -2.96
C ALA A 233 1.97 -16.27 -2.62
N GLU A 234 1.01 -16.20 -1.69
CA GLU A 234 0.42 -14.93 -1.24
C GLU A 234 1.42 -14.11 -0.43
N GLN A 235 2.19 -14.75 0.45
CA GLN A 235 3.26 -14.10 1.22
C GLN A 235 4.35 -13.56 0.28
N ARG A 236 4.83 -14.37 -0.67
CA ARG A 236 5.82 -13.94 -1.68
C ARG A 236 5.31 -12.77 -2.51
N ALA A 237 4.04 -12.79 -2.93
CA ALA A 237 3.44 -11.65 -3.65
C ALA A 237 3.46 -10.36 -2.83
N CYS A 238 3.13 -10.44 -1.53
CA CYS A 238 3.18 -9.29 -0.62
C CYS A 238 4.61 -8.77 -0.45
N GLU A 239 5.59 -9.65 -0.25
CA GLU A 239 7.00 -9.28 -0.11
C GLU A 239 7.56 -8.63 -1.38
N ASN A 240 7.20 -9.14 -2.55
CA ASN A 240 7.54 -8.53 -3.84
C ASN A 240 6.99 -7.11 -3.96
N LEU A 241 5.74 -6.89 -3.55
CA LEU A 241 5.11 -5.57 -3.50
C LEU A 241 5.85 -4.63 -2.51
N PHE A 242 6.23 -5.11 -1.32
CA PHE A 242 7.01 -4.30 -0.38
C PHE A 242 8.40 -3.95 -0.89
N ALA A 243 9.09 -4.88 -1.55
CA ALA A 243 10.37 -4.61 -2.20
C ALA A 243 10.24 -3.54 -3.28
N PHE A 244 9.21 -3.64 -4.14
CA PHE A 244 8.91 -2.65 -5.15
C PHE A 244 8.69 -1.25 -4.54
N MET A 245 7.85 -1.13 -3.51
CA MET A 245 7.58 0.14 -2.83
C MET A 245 8.82 0.71 -2.14
N ALA A 246 9.69 -0.14 -1.60
CA ALA A 246 10.96 0.28 -1.05
C ALA A 246 11.88 0.85 -2.15
N ARG A 247 11.97 0.20 -3.31
CA ARG A 247 12.74 0.71 -4.46
C ARG A 247 12.18 2.02 -5.03
N LEU A 248 10.85 2.19 -5.07
CA LEU A 248 10.23 3.48 -5.40
C LEU A 248 10.67 4.58 -4.43
N THR A 249 10.69 4.25 -3.12
CA THR A 249 11.09 5.19 -2.06
C THR A 249 12.54 5.64 -2.21
N SER A 250 13.47 4.70 -2.40
CA SER A 250 14.89 5.06 -2.63
C SER A 250 15.14 5.75 -3.98
N ASN A 251 14.15 5.76 -4.87
CA ASN A 251 14.16 6.51 -6.12
C ASN A 251 13.35 7.82 -6.07
N GLY A 252 13.02 8.31 -4.88
CA GLY A 252 12.42 9.64 -4.68
C GLY A 252 10.89 9.71 -4.74
N ILE A 253 10.20 8.57 -4.70
CA ILE A 253 8.74 8.49 -4.56
C ILE A 253 8.45 8.09 -3.12
N ASP A 254 8.21 9.07 -2.25
CA ASP A 254 8.14 8.86 -0.80
C ASP A 254 6.96 7.98 -0.36
N LEU A 255 7.25 6.71 -0.09
CA LEU A 255 6.37 5.76 0.58
C LEU A 255 6.97 5.31 1.94
N SER A 256 7.90 6.09 2.50
CA SER A 256 8.67 5.75 3.71
C SER A 256 7.81 5.42 4.93
N ARG A 257 6.60 5.99 5.02
CA ARG A 257 5.63 5.68 6.08
C ARG A 257 5.24 4.19 6.13
N ILE A 258 5.23 3.52 4.97
CA ILE A 258 4.98 2.08 4.88
C ILE A 258 6.17 1.32 5.48
N GLY A 259 7.40 1.64 5.05
CA GLY A 259 8.60 1.03 5.61
C GLY A 259 8.73 1.21 7.12
N VAL A 260 8.40 2.39 7.64
CA VAL A 260 8.33 2.64 9.09
C VAL A 260 7.33 1.69 9.77
N SER A 261 6.19 1.41 9.13
CA SER A 261 5.18 0.49 9.66
C SER A 261 5.68 -0.96 9.65
N CYS A 262 6.36 -1.40 8.58
CA CYS A 262 7.00 -2.72 8.48
C CYS A 262 8.09 -2.90 9.55
N VAL A 263 9.00 -1.93 9.70
CA VAL A 263 10.04 -2.01 10.76
C VAL A 263 9.41 -2.00 12.16
N THR A 264 8.32 -1.26 12.37
CA THR A 264 7.59 -1.26 13.65
C THR A 264 6.92 -2.62 13.93
N ALA A 265 6.71 -3.49 12.94
CA ALA A 265 6.21 -4.84 13.18
C ALA A 265 7.17 -5.66 14.07
N LEU A 266 8.49 -5.42 13.96
CA LEU A 266 9.51 -6.04 14.83
C LEU A 266 9.36 -5.66 16.31
N GLU A 267 8.61 -4.61 16.63
CA GLU A 267 8.35 -4.17 18.01
C GLU A 267 7.13 -4.88 18.63
N ARG A 268 6.38 -5.66 17.85
CA ARG A 268 5.10 -6.24 18.24
C ARG A 268 5.19 -7.75 18.38
N ASN A 269 4.23 -8.34 19.10
CA ASN A 269 4.02 -9.78 19.00
C ASN A 269 3.50 -10.12 17.59
N PRO A 270 4.01 -11.18 16.93
CA PRO A 270 3.54 -11.56 15.60
C PRO A 270 2.03 -11.80 15.63
N SER A 271 1.32 -11.15 14.72
CA SER A 271 -0.14 -11.23 14.64
C SER A 271 -0.56 -11.58 13.22
N PRO A 272 -1.33 -12.66 13.03
CA PRO A 272 -1.84 -13.03 11.71
C PRO A 272 -2.95 -12.09 11.18
N GLY A 273 -3.26 -11.00 11.89
CA GLY A 273 -4.31 -10.04 11.53
C GLY A 273 -5.65 -10.28 12.23
N TYR A 274 -6.67 -9.51 11.87
CA TYR A 274 -7.98 -9.51 12.57
C TYR A 274 -8.84 -10.74 12.25
N ARG A 275 -8.65 -11.37 11.08
CA ARG A 275 -9.48 -12.51 10.61
C ARG A 275 -8.69 -13.52 9.78
N PRO A 276 -7.62 -14.11 10.32
CA PRO A 276 -6.87 -15.12 9.57
C PRO A 276 -7.69 -16.41 9.51
N PHE A 277 -7.98 -16.88 8.30
CA PHE A 277 -8.63 -18.17 8.12
C PHE A 277 -8.05 -18.91 6.90
N PRO A 278 -7.39 -20.07 7.11
CA PRO A 278 -6.93 -20.61 8.39
C PRO A 278 -5.86 -19.72 9.04
N ALA A 279 -5.67 -19.87 10.35
CA ALA A 279 -4.62 -19.14 11.06
C ALA A 279 -3.24 -19.77 10.79
N PRO A 280 -2.24 -19.00 10.31
CA PRO A 280 -0.89 -19.49 10.11
C PRO A 280 -0.17 -19.72 11.45
N PRO A 281 0.88 -20.57 11.49
CA PRO A 281 1.80 -20.64 12.61
C PRO A 281 2.45 -19.28 12.91
N VAL A 282 2.74 -19.01 14.19
CA VAL A 282 3.40 -17.77 14.64
C VAL A 282 4.76 -17.56 13.97
N SER A 283 5.51 -18.65 13.73
CA SER A 283 6.81 -18.59 13.05
C SER A 283 6.71 -18.13 11.59
N GLU A 284 5.61 -18.46 10.90
CA GLU A 284 5.35 -18.02 9.54
C GLU A 284 5.04 -16.53 9.50
N VAL A 285 4.20 -16.05 10.42
CA VAL A 285 3.92 -14.61 10.60
C VAL A 285 5.20 -13.83 10.91
N LEU A 286 6.01 -14.33 11.84
CA LEU A 286 7.28 -13.71 12.20
C LEU A 286 8.27 -13.71 11.02
N SER A 287 8.37 -14.81 10.29
CA SER A 287 9.23 -14.91 9.09
C SER A 287 8.83 -13.87 8.04
N TYR A 288 7.53 -13.69 7.82
CA TYR A 288 7.00 -12.67 6.90
C TYR A 288 7.28 -11.24 7.37
N ASP A 289 7.00 -10.93 8.65
CA ASP A 289 7.24 -9.60 9.22
C ASP A 289 8.72 -9.22 9.16
N VAL A 290 9.61 -10.16 9.50
CA VAL A 290 11.07 -10.00 9.40
C VAL A 290 11.50 -9.76 7.95
N THR A 291 10.97 -10.53 7.01
CA THR A 291 11.27 -10.38 5.58
C THR A 291 10.88 -9.00 5.06
N CYS A 292 9.64 -8.56 5.32
CA CYS A 292 9.16 -7.24 4.89
C CYS A 292 9.97 -6.10 5.52
N ALA A 293 10.24 -6.17 6.83
CA ALA A 293 11.06 -5.18 7.52
C ALA A 293 12.50 -5.13 6.98
N ALA A 294 13.08 -6.30 6.67
CA ALA A 294 14.42 -6.40 6.12
C ALA A 294 14.51 -5.78 4.72
N LEU A 295 13.55 -6.07 3.83
CA LEU A 295 13.50 -5.50 2.48
C LEU A 295 13.47 -3.97 2.52
N TRP A 296 12.62 -3.38 3.35
CA TRP A 296 12.58 -1.91 3.54
C TRP A 296 13.87 -1.34 4.09
N THR A 297 14.48 -2.02 5.08
CA THR A 297 15.73 -1.59 5.69
C THR A 297 16.89 -1.60 4.69
N ILE A 298 16.98 -2.66 3.88
CA ILE A 298 18.05 -2.84 2.89
C ILE A 298 17.88 -1.87 1.73
N MET A 299 16.68 -1.74 1.18
CA MET A 299 16.44 -1.02 -0.09
C MET A 299 16.17 0.48 0.10
N ALA A 300 15.59 0.89 1.23
CA ALA A 300 15.14 2.26 1.50
C ALA A 300 15.39 2.71 2.95
N GLY A 301 16.39 2.12 3.61
CA GLY A 301 16.66 2.39 5.02
C GLY A 301 16.95 3.87 5.29
N LYS A 302 17.65 4.56 4.38
CA LYS A 302 17.96 6.00 4.54
C LYS A 302 16.69 6.84 4.64
N GLU A 303 15.70 6.56 3.80
CA GLU A 303 14.43 7.27 3.75
C GLU A 303 13.54 6.90 4.93
N VAL A 304 13.50 5.62 5.30
CA VAL A 304 12.72 5.11 6.46
C VAL A 304 13.23 5.70 7.78
N PHE A 305 14.54 5.80 7.95
CA PHE A 305 15.19 6.22 9.20
C PHE A 305 15.66 7.69 9.20
N GLY A 306 15.60 8.39 8.07
CA GLY A 306 16.16 9.74 7.89
C GLY A 306 15.24 10.89 8.33
N LYS A 307 13.98 10.62 8.68
CA LYS A 307 13.01 11.68 9.07
C LYS A 307 13.33 12.36 10.41
N TYR A 308 14.13 11.72 11.27
CA TYR A 308 14.50 12.26 12.57
C TYR A 308 16.00 12.53 12.64
N PRO A 309 16.42 13.64 13.26
CA PRO A 309 17.83 13.98 13.38
C PRO A 309 18.59 12.88 14.13
N ASP A 310 19.80 12.59 13.66
CA ASP A 310 20.68 11.61 14.28
C ASP A 310 21.20 12.12 15.62
N THR A 311 20.48 11.82 16.71
CA THR A 311 20.95 12.08 18.06
C THR A 311 21.46 10.78 18.67
N ARG A 312 22.72 10.42 18.42
CA ARG A 312 23.30 9.28 19.12
C ARG A 312 23.59 9.66 20.57
N ASP A 313 22.78 9.13 21.49
CA ASP A 313 23.05 9.11 22.92
C ASP A 313 23.45 7.67 23.30
N GLU A 314 24.67 7.47 23.81
CA GLU A 314 25.12 6.13 24.24
C GLU A 314 24.19 5.52 25.30
N ARG A 315 23.49 6.37 26.06
CA ARG A 315 22.46 5.93 27.01
C ARG A 315 21.29 5.24 26.32
N ASP A 316 20.93 5.66 25.10
CA ASP A 316 19.84 5.06 24.33
C ASP A 316 20.20 3.65 23.88
N ILE A 317 21.46 3.41 23.51
CA ILE A 317 21.96 2.07 23.13
C ILE A 317 21.95 1.14 24.35
N GLN A 318 22.43 1.60 25.51
CA GLN A 318 22.43 0.82 26.76
C GLN A 318 21.01 0.50 27.26
N VAL A 319 20.02 1.32 26.92
CA VAL A 319 18.62 1.01 27.25
C VAL A 319 18.16 -0.21 26.45
N VAL A 320 18.58 -0.36 25.19
CA VAL A 320 18.17 -1.50 24.34
C VAL A 320 18.53 -2.84 24.97
N ASP A 321 19.70 -2.97 25.61
CA ASP A 321 20.10 -4.17 26.36
C ASP A 321 19.05 -4.61 27.39
N LYS A 322 18.36 -3.66 28.02
CA LYS A 322 17.37 -3.91 29.09
C LYS A 322 15.97 -4.16 28.56
N ILE A 323 15.70 -3.75 27.33
CA ILE A 323 14.35 -3.77 26.75
C ILE A 323 14.23 -4.67 25.53
N ILE A 324 15.32 -5.28 25.06
CA ILE A 324 15.32 -6.03 23.81
C ILE A 324 14.21 -7.06 23.83
N ALA A 325 14.04 -7.83 24.90
CA ALA A 325 12.99 -8.85 25.07
C ALA A 325 11.54 -8.30 25.12
N LEU A 326 11.33 -7.00 25.31
CA LEU A 326 10.00 -6.40 25.42
C LEU A 326 9.32 -6.29 24.04
N ARG A 327 7.98 -6.21 24.07
CA ARG A 327 7.09 -6.09 22.90
C ARG A 327 5.92 -5.16 23.20
N ASP A 328 5.24 -4.71 22.16
CA ASP A 328 3.95 -4.01 22.24
C ASP A 328 3.98 -2.86 23.26
N ASN A 329 3.01 -2.83 24.18
CA ASN A 329 2.84 -1.79 25.19
C ASN A 329 3.89 -1.83 26.30
N ASP A 330 4.80 -2.82 26.32
CA ASP A 330 5.90 -2.86 27.28
C ASP A 330 7.10 -2.04 26.86
N LEU A 331 7.20 -1.71 25.57
CA LEU A 331 8.24 -0.83 25.07
C LEU A 331 8.04 0.62 25.57
N PRO A 332 9.12 1.29 26.00
CA PRO A 332 9.02 2.61 26.64
C PRO A 332 8.46 3.69 25.72
N TRP A 333 8.72 3.59 24.41
CA TRP A 333 8.17 4.53 23.42
C TRP A 333 6.67 4.32 23.16
N ASN A 334 6.14 3.10 23.29
CA ASN A 334 4.71 2.82 23.12
C ASN A 334 3.89 3.31 24.31
N ARG A 335 4.42 3.20 25.53
CA ARG A 335 3.81 3.80 26.75
C ARG A 335 3.74 5.33 26.67
N SER A 336 4.73 5.94 26.01
CA SER A 336 4.87 7.40 25.89
C SER A 336 3.97 8.05 24.83
N LEU A 337 3.33 7.27 23.94
CA LEU A 337 2.37 7.80 22.96
C LEU A 337 1.19 8.55 23.62
N LYS A 338 0.84 8.20 24.87
CA LYS A 338 -0.18 8.90 25.67
C LYS A 338 0.30 10.27 26.23
N LYS A 339 1.58 10.63 26.08
CA LYS A 339 2.16 11.89 26.57
C LYS A 339 3.15 12.47 25.56
N TYR A 340 2.67 12.92 24.39
CA TYR A 340 3.21 13.87 23.37
C TYR A 340 4.72 14.23 23.22
N LYS A 341 5.68 13.61 23.92
CA LYS A 341 7.11 13.94 23.92
C LYS A 341 8.02 12.72 23.67
N GLY A 342 7.44 11.61 23.23
CA GLY A 342 8.08 10.29 23.31
C GLY A 342 8.84 9.81 22.09
N ARG A 343 8.23 9.88 20.89
CA ARG A 343 8.74 9.16 19.72
C ARG A 343 10.13 9.62 19.28
N ALA A 344 10.31 10.93 19.02
CA ALA A 344 11.58 11.52 18.60
C ALA A 344 12.74 11.28 19.58
N ARG A 345 12.45 11.15 20.89
CA ARG A 345 13.47 10.89 21.92
C ARG A 345 14.06 9.49 21.81
N TRP A 346 13.29 8.51 21.33
CA TRP A 346 13.69 7.10 21.31
C TRP A 346 14.19 6.65 19.93
N GLU A 347 14.31 7.53 18.94
CA GLU A 347 14.57 7.09 17.56
C GLU A 347 15.90 6.34 17.44
N THR A 348 16.97 6.81 18.09
CA THR A 348 18.24 6.07 18.17
C THR A 348 18.08 4.70 18.82
N ALA A 349 17.38 4.63 19.95
CA ALA A 349 17.08 3.37 20.63
C ALA A 349 16.24 2.43 19.74
N ARG A 350 15.32 2.95 18.93
CA ARG A 350 14.46 2.17 18.02
C ARG A 350 15.24 1.64 16.82
N LYS A 351 16.12 2.45 16.22
CA LYS A 351 17.04 1.99 15.17
C LYS A 351 17.92 0.85 15.71
N GLU A 352 18.52 1.05 16.88
CA GLU A 352 19.35 0.02 17.54
C GLU A 352 18.53 -1.21 17.96
N PHE A 353 17.30 -1.04 18.45
CA PHE A 353 16.38 -2.13 18.75
C PHE A 353 16.06 -2.96 17.51
N ALA A 354 15.73 -2.31 16.39
CA ALA A 354 15.48 -3.00 15.12
C ALA A 354 16.71 -3.77 14.65
N ARG A 355 17.91 -3.17 14.72
CA ARG A 355 19.18 -3.85 14.42
C ARG A 355 19.36 -5.13 15.23
N ARG A 356 19.22 -5.04 16.56
CA ARG A 356 19.40 -6.19 17.45
C ARG A 356 18.32 -7.25 17.26
N ARG A 357 17.08 -6.85 16.96
CA ARG A 357 16.03 -7.81 16.60
C ARG A 357 16.37 -8.55 15.32
N PHE A 358 16.88 -7.87 14.28
CA PHE A 358 17.38 -8.57 13.10
C PHE A 358 18.52 -9.55 13.42
N GLU A 359 19.44 -9.20 14.33
CA GLU A 359 20.50 -10.12 14.77
C GLU A 359 19.92 -11.36 15.47
N GLU A 360 18.99 -11.19 16.41
CA GLU A 360 18.31 -12.30 17.08
C GLU A 360 17.58 -13.20 16.08
N GLU A 361 16.79 -12.60 15.18
CA GLU A 361 16.01 -13.35 14.21
C GLU A 361 16.90 -14.02 13.14
N SER A 362 18.07 -13.47 12.82
CA SER A 362 19.03 -14.13 11.91
C SER A 362 19.55 -15.48 12.44
N SER A 363 19.48 -15.69 13.76
CA SER A 363 19.86 -16.93 14.44
C SER A 363 18.66 -17.80 14.83
N ASN A 364 17.44 -17.35 14.57
CA ASN A 364 16.20 -18.03 14.98
C ASN A 364 15.87 -19.21 14.05
N LYS A 365 16.14 -20.43 14.50
CA LYS A 365 15.96 -21.67 13.71
C LYS A 365 14.50 -21.98 13.35
N ASP A 366 13.53 -21.33 13.98
CA ASP A 366 12.11 -21.49 13.66
C ASP A 366 11.73 -20.70 12.40
N LEU A 367 12.59 -19.78 11.93
CA LEU A 367 12.37 -19.00 10.71
C LEU A 367 12.96 -19.68 9.47
N SER A 368 12.40 -19.33 8.32
CA SER A 368 12.92 -19.75 7.02
C SER A 368 14.39 -19.29 6.83
N VAL A 369 15.15 -20.04 6.03
CA VAL A 369 16.54 -19.70 5.70
C VAL A 369 16.61 -18.30 5.08
N ASP A 370 15.73 -18.01 4.12
CA ASP A 370 15.67 -16.72 3.44
C ASP A 370 15.42 -15.56 4.41
N ALA A 371 14.48 -15.71 5.35
CA ALA A 371 14.20 -14.68 6.35
C ALA A 371 15.40 -14.43 7.26
N ARG A 372 16.11 -15.49 7.67
CA ARG A 372 17.33 -15.37 8.48
C ARG A 372 18.46 -14.65 7.73
N GLU A 373 18.66 -14.98 6.47
CA GLU A 373 19.67 -14.33 5.62
C GLU A 373 19.35 -12.86 5.38
N LEU A 374 18.08 -12.54 5.11
CA LEU A 374 17.63 -11.16 4.98
C LEU A 374 17.75 -10.38 6.29
N ALA A 375 17.44 -11.00 7.43
CA ALA A 375 17.64 -10.40 8.74
C ALA A 375 19.13 -10.08 8.99
N ALA A 376 20.05 -11.01 8.69
CA ALA A 376 21.48 -10.75 8.80
C ALA A 376 21.93 -9.58 7.91
N LYS A 377 21.45 -9.51 6.67
CA LYS A 377 21.73 -8.39 5.75
C LYS A 377 21.16 -7.07 6.26
N ALA A 378 19.94 -7.07 6.79
CA ALA A 378 19.30 -5.88 7.34
C ALA A 378 19.99 -5.37 8.61
N ALA A 379 20.44 -6.28 9.49
CA ALA A 379 21.26 -5.94 10.64
C ALA A 379 22.56 -5.24 10.25
N GLN A 380 23.18 -5.62 9.14
CA GLN A 380 24.35 -4.92 8.59
C GLN A 380 23.98 -3.59 7.94
N ALA A 381 22.91 -3.55 7.14
CA ALA A 381 22.47 -2.37 6.40
C ALA A 381 22.04 -1.21 7.32
N ILE A 382 21.49 -1.52 8.49
CA ILE A 382 21.07 -0.50 9.46
C ILE A 382 22.24 0.08 10.25
N VAL A 383 23.39 -0.61 10.32
CA VAL A 383 24.59 -0.11 11.02
C VAL A 383 24.89 1.34 10.62
N PRO A 384 25.17 1.69 9.35
CA PRO A 384 25.50 3.07 8.95
C PRO A 384 24.40 4.10 9.25
N LEU A 385 23.16 3.66 9.51
CA LEU A 385 22.02 4.52 9.87
C LEU A 385 21.97 4.83 11.37
N ILE A 386 22.85 4.19 12.16
CA ILE A 386 23.01 4.31 13.63
C ILE A 386 24.41 4.88 13.95
N TRP A 387 24.77 6.08 13.46
CA TRP A 387 26.10 6.68 13.76
C TRP A 387 26.10 8.14 14.24
N LEU A 388 27.25 8.50 14.82
CA LEU A 388 27.55 9.54 15.81
C LEU A 388 27.57 10.97 15.25
N ASN A 389 27.22 11.94 16.10
CA ASN A 389 27.69 13.32 15.96
C ASN A 389 29.22 13.32 15.74
N GLY A 390 29.68 13.83 14.60
CA GLY A 390 31.11 14.07 14.32
C GLY A 390 31.79 13.12 13.32
N GLN A 391 31.11 12.09 12.80
CA GLN A 391 31.59 11.33 11.64
C GLN A 391 30.73 11.68 10.42
N LYS A 392 30.92 12.88 9.87
CA LYS A 392 30.60 13.09 8.46
C LYS A 392 31.56 12.22 7.66
N ALA A 393 31.04 11.25 6.92
CA ALA A 393 31.77 10.73 5.78
C ALA A 393 31.99 11.90 4.81
N GLU A 394 33.25 12.11 4.41
CA GLU A 394 33.61 13.00 3.29
C GLU A 394 32.94 12.55 1.99
#